data_AF-A0A0F9DY99-F1
#
_entry.id   AF-A0A0F9DY99-F1
#
_cell.length_a   1.000
_cell.length_b   1.000
_cell.length_c   1.000
_cell.angle_alpha   90.00
_cell.angle_beta   90.00
_cell.angle_gamma   90.00
#
_symmetry.space_group_name_H-M   'P 1'
#
loop_
_entity.id
_entity.type
_entity.pdbx_description
1 polymer ?
#
loop_
_entity_poly.entity_id
_entity_poly.type
_entity_poly.pdbx_seq_one_letter_code
_entity_poly.pdbx_strand_id
1 'polypeptide(L)'
;AGPAGADVRVETEIVSDKPGDEIAWRSLKTSQIDTEGKVSFRDAPGNRGTEVEAIIAYNPPAGELGRWIAKLFQAEPSLQGRRDLKRFKMLMETGEIATSANRKSDK
;
A
#
# COMPACT_ATOMS: atom_id res chain seq x y z
N ALA A 1 -6.89 7.83 -9.79
CA ALA A 1 -7.28 9.26 -9.78
C ALA A 1 -6.51 9.96 -8.66
N GLY A 2 -5.67 10.93 -9.02
CA GLY A 2 -4.98 11.79 -8.07
C GLY A 2 -5.87 12.90 -7.51
N PRO A 3 -5.38 13.70 -6.56
CA PRO A 3 -6.07 14.89 -6.07
C PRO A 3 -6.49 15.80 -7.24
N ALA A 4 -7.65 16.45 -7.15
CA ALA A 4 -8.17 17.39 -8.17
C ALA A 4 -8.38 16.80 -9.59
N GLY A 5 -8.53 15.48 -9.73
CA GLY A 5 -8.86 14.84 -11.00
C GLY A 5 -7.68 14.69 -11.96
N ALA A 6 -6.45 14.95 -11.51
CA ALA A 6 -5.25 14.64 -12.26
C ALA A 6 -4.95 13.15 -12.22
N ASP A 7 -4.64 12.54 -13.37
CA ASP A 7 -4.15 11.17 -13.41
C ASP A 7 -2.66 11.13 -13.09
N VAL A 8 -2.34 10.41 -12.01
CA VAL A 8 -0.96 10.14 -11.60
C VAL A 8 -0.67 8.69 -11.94
N ARG A 9 0.34 8.47 -12.77
CA ARG A 9 0.79 7.15 -13.21
C ARG A 9 2.12 6.82 -12.57
N VAL A 10 2.14 5.68 -11.89
CA VAL A 10 3.35 5.10 -11.30
C VAL A 10 3.64 3.79 -12.02
N GLU A 11 4.85 3.70 -12.56
CA GLU A 11 5.34 2.47 -13.20
C GLU A 11 6.47 1.91 -12.35
N THR A 12 6.39 0.63 -11.98
CA THR A 12 7.35 -0.02 -11.08
C THR A 12 7.83 -1.34 -11.65
N GLU A 13 8.98 -1.80 -11.16
CA GLU A 13 9.52 -3.13 -11.38
C GLU A 13 9.80 -3.81 -10.03
N ILE A 14 9.70 -5.15 -10.01
CA ILE A 14 10.09 -5.95 -8.85
C ILE A 14 11.61 -6.08 -8.85
N VAL A 15 12.24 -5.70 -7.74
CA VAL A 15 13.70 -5.74 -7.55
C VAL A 15 14.14 -6.83 -6.57
N SER A 16 13.22 -7.41 -5.81
CA SER A 16 13.43 -8.55 -4.91
C SER A 16 12.14 -9.36 -4.84
N ASP A 17 12.24 -10.68 -5.05
CA ASP A 17 11.16 -11.64 -4.83
C ASP A 17 11.76 -12.87 -4.15
N LYS A 18 11.52 -12.97 -2.86
CA LYS A 18 11.99 -14.04 -1.99
C LYS A 18 10.77 -14.71 -1.37
N PRO A 19 10.36 -15.89 -1.87
CA PRO A 19 9.19 -16.59 -1.35
C PRO A 19 9.26 -16.78 0.16
N GLY A 20 8.22 -16.33 0.87
CA GLY A 20 8.11 -16.44 2.32
C GLY A 20 8.86 -15.36 3.12
N ASP A 21 9.68 -14.53 2.48
CA ASP A 21 10.51 -13.54 3.17
C ASP A 21 10.16 -12.11 2.75
N GLU A 22 10.18 -11.81 1.45
CA GLU A 22 10.12 -10.43 0.97
C GLU A 22 9.68 -10.29 -0.48
N ILE A 23 8.94 -9.23 -0.77
CA ILE A 23 8.76 -8.69 -2.13
C ILE A 23 9.11 -7.20 -2.08
N ALA A 24 10.03 -6.74 -2.94
CA ALA A 24 10.42 -5.34 -3.05
C ALA A 24 10.28 -4.84 -4.49
N TRP A 25 9.91 -3.57 -4.62
CA TRP A 25 9.75 -2.90 -5.91
C TRP A 25 10.35 -1.50 -5.89
N ARG A 26 10.64 -0.98 -7.08
CA ARG A 26 11.06 0.40 -7.30
C ARG A 26 10.40 0.95 -8.56
N SER A 27 10.15 2.25 -8.59
CA SER A 27 9.68 2.96 -9.76
C SER A 27 10.70 2.98 -10.90
N LEU A 28 10.21 2.84 -12.12
CA LEU A 28 11.00 3.07 -13.33
C LEU A 28 11.37 4.55 -13.45
N LYS A 29 12.44 4.85 -14.18
CA LYS A 29 12.84 6.24 -14.49
C LYS A 29 11.78 7.02 -15.28
N THR A 30 10.88 6.31 -15.98
CA THR A 30 9.75 6.85 -16.73
C THR A 30 8.54 7.18 -15.86
N SER A 31 8.53 6.72 -14.60
CA SER A 31 7.44 6.96 -13.64
C SER A 31 7.35 8.44 -13.29
N GLN A 32 6.13 8.94 -13.08
CA GLN A 32 5.91 10.32 -12.63
C GLN A 32 6.27 10.53 -11.16
N ILE A 33 6.39 9.44 -10.39
CA ILE A 33 6.75 9.45 -8.97
C ILE A 33 7.91 8.49 -8.77
N ASP A 34 8.95 8.99 -8.10
CA ASP A 34 10.03 8.17 -7.56
C ASP A 34 9.53 7.51 -6.27
N THR A 35 9.43 6.19 -6.28
CA THR A 35 8.96 5.41 -5.14
C THR A 35 9.61 4.05 -5.09
N GLU A 36 9.89 3.60 -3.89
CA GLU A 36 10.26 2.22 -3.62
C GLU A 36 9.44 1.70 -2.46
N GLY A 37 9.22 0.40 -2.45
CA GLY A 37 8.49 -0.23 -1.39
C GLY A 37 8.86 -1.67 -1.23
N LYS A 38 8.48 -2.20 -0.07
CA LYS A 38 8.86 -3.52 0.36
C LYS A 38 7.82 -4.07 1.30
N VAL A 39 7.45 -5.32 1.07
CA VAL A 39 6.67 -6.12 2.01
C VAL A 39 7.58 -7.21 2.54
N SER A 40 7.66 -7.34 3.85
CA SER A 40 8.37 -8.42 4.53
C SER A 40 7.41 -9.29 5.33
N PHE A 41 7.74 -10.57 5.43
CA PHE A 41 6.98 -11.58 6.14
C PHE A 41 7.86 -12.16 7.25
N ARG A 42 7.29 -12.34 8.44
CA ARG A 42 7.97 -12.97 9.57
C ARG A 42 6.99 -13.73 10.45
N ASP A 43 7.46 -14.74 11.17
CA ASP A 43 6.64 -15.45 12.13
C ASP A 43 6.16 -14.49 13.24
N ALA A 44 4.85 -14.50 13.49
CA ALA A 44 4.26 -13.73 14.57
C ALA A 44 4.57 -14.38 15.92
N PRO A 45 4.89 -13.58 16.96
CA PRO A 45 5.15 -14.12 18.29
C PRO A 45 4.00 -14.97 18.83
N GLY A 46 4.35 -16.04 19.53
CA GLY A 46 3.38 -16.95 20.15
C GLY A 46 2.62 -17.83 19.15
N ASN A 47 3.22 -18.13 17.99
CA ASN A 47 2.64 -18.97 16.95
C ASN A 47 1.26 -18.46 16.45
N ARG A 48 1.13 -17.13 16.32
CA ARG A 48 -0.13 -16.47 15.92
C ARG A 48 -0.23 -16.20 14.42
N GLY A 49 0.51 -16.95 13.60
CA GLY A 49 0.56 -16.79 12.15
C GLY A 49 1.73 -15.90 11.72
N THR A 50 1.49 -15.03 10.74
CA THR A 50 2.52 -14.21 10.08
C THR A 50 2.30 -12.73 10.37
N GLU A 51 3.37 -12.04 10.76
CA GLU A 51 3.42 -10.58 10.71
C GLU A 51 3.84 -10.13 9.31
N VAL A 52 3.04 -9.24 8.74
CA VAL A 52 3.30 -8.60 7.44
C VAL A 52 3.62 -7.13 7.69
N GLU A 53 4.79 -6.71 7.25
CA GLU A 53 5.25 -5.33 7.37
C GLU A 53 5.40 -4.73 5.97
N ALA A 54 4.79 -3.56 5.75
CA ALA A 54 4.92 -2.82 4.50
C ALA A 54 5.62 -1.49 4.77
N ILE A 55 6.75 -1.27 4.09
CA ILE A 55 7.48 -0.01 4.10
C ILE A 55 7.40 0.55 2.69
N ILE A 56 6.93 1.78 2.54
CA ILE A 56 6.86 2.45 1.25
C ILE A 56 7.42 3.86 1.38
N ALA A 57 8.41 4.15 0.54
CA ALA A 57 9.06 5.44 0.45
C ALA A 57 8.72 6.10 -0.89
N TYR A 58 8.58 7.42 -0.86
CA TYR A 58 8.27 8.23 -2.03
C TYR A 58 9.11 9.50 -1.99
N ASN A 59 9.65 9.88 -3.14
CA ASN A 59 10.28 11.17 -3.33
C ASN A 59 9.44 11.98 -4.35
N PRO A 60 8.64 12.95 -3.89
CA PRO A 60 7.85 13.76 -4.80
C PRO A 60 8.77 14.61 -5.70
N PRO A 61 8.54 14.63 -7.03
CA PRO A 61 9.31 15.51 -7.91
C PRO A 61 9.06 16.98 -7.60
N ALA A 62 10.02 17.84 -7.92
CA ALA A 62 9.91 19.29 -7.71
C ALA A 62 8.79 19.93 -8.59
N GLY A 63 8.36 21.13 -8.21
CA GLY A 63 7.39 21.91 -8.99
C GLY A 63 5.92 21.63 -8.62
N GLU A 64 5.02 21.77 -9.59
CA GLU A 64 3.57 21.62 -9.34
C GLU A 64 3.19 20.22 -8.89
N LEU A 65 3.74 19.18 -9.53
CA LEU A 65 3.47 17.80 -9.16
C LEU A 65 3.85 17.53 -7.68
N GLY A 66 4.99 18.07 -7.23
CA GLY A 66 5.42 17.97 -5.83
C GLY A 66 4.49 18.66 -4.85
N ARG A 67 3.97 19.86 -5.18
CA ARG A 67 2.99 20.57 -4.35
C ARG A 67 1.69 19.78 -4.19
N TRP A 68 1.26 19.09 -5.24
CA TRP A 68 0.04 18.28 -5.23
C TRP A 68 0.22 17.01 -4.41
N ILE A 69 1.35 16.33 -4.61
CA ILE A 69 1.72 15.15 -3.83
C ILE A 69 1.89 15.51 -2.35
N ALA A 70 2.50 16.65 -2.02
CA ALA A 70 2.59 17.14 -0.63
C ALA A 70 1.21 17.33 0.01
N LYS A 71 0.22 17.82 -0.73
CA LYS A 71 -1.18 17.90 -0.24
C LYS A 71 -1.80 16.52 -0.01
N LEU A 72 -1.54 15.54 -0.89
CA LEU A 72 -1.95 14.15 -0.67
C LEU A 72 -1.27 13.57 0.59
N PHE A 73 0.01 13.88 0.80
CA PHE A 73 0.74 13.44 2.00
C PHE A 73 0.27 14.12 3.30
N GLN A 74 -0.36 15.30 3.21
CA GLN A 74 -1.09 15.88 4.35
C GLN A 74 -2.39 15.11 4.66
N ALA A 75 -2.89 14.28 3.73
CA ALA A 75 -4.11 13.49 3.90
C ALA A 75 -3.90 12.13 4.63
N GLU A 76 -2.91 12.06 5.52
CA GLU A 76 -2.64 10.91 6.41
C GLU A 76 -2.30 9.55 5.74
N PRO A 77 -1.18 9.46 4.99
CA PRO A 77 -0.72 8.22 4.34
C PRO A 77 -0.54 7.05 5.30
N SER A 78 -0.05 7.31 6.52
CA SER A 78 0.14 6.28 7.53
C SER A 78 -1.18 5.66 7.98
N LEU A 79 -2.26 6.44 8.01
CA LEU A 79 -3.59 5.94 8.33
C LEU A 79 -4.19 5.16 7.17
N GLN A 80 -3.96 5.59 5.94
CA GLN A 80 -4.36 4.82 4.76
C GLN A 80 -3.64 3.46 4.70
N GLY A 81 -2.32 3.44 4.85
CA GLY A 81 -1.54 2.20 4.85
C GLY A 81 -1.96 1.23 5.96
N ARG A 82 -2.23 1.75 7.17
CA ARG A 82 -2.77 0.92 8.27
C ARG A 82 -4.14 0.32 7.94
N ARG A 83 -5.03 1.08 7.29
CA ARG A 83 -6.35 0.58 6.86
C ARG A 83 -6.22 -0.48 5.79
N ASP A 84 -5.31 -0.29 4.83
CA ASP A 84 -5.09 -1.25 3.75
C ASP A 84 -4.47 -2.55 4.28
N LEU A 85 -3.49 -2.50 5.19
CA LEU A 85 -2.98 -3.69 5.88
C LEU A 85 -4.06 -4.41 6.71
N LYS A 86 -4.94 -3.67 7.37
CA LYS A 86 -6.06 -4.27 8.12
C LYS A 86 -7.04 -4.99 7.19
N ARG A 87 -7.40 -4.38 6.06
CA ARG A 87 -8.28 -5.00 5.06
C ARG A 87 -7.62 -6.23 4.44
N PHE A 88 -6.33 -6.15 4.13
CA PHE A 88 -5.55 -7.28 3.65
C PHE A 88 -5.56 -8.44 4.66
N LYS A 89 -5.28 -8.17 5.94
CA LYS A 89 -5.34 -9.18 7.00
C LYS A 89 -6.70 -9.87 7.04
N MET A 90 -7.78 -9.09 7.03
CA MET A 90 -9.15 -9.64 7.05
C MET A 90 -9.40 -10.56 5.85
N LEU A 91 -9.04 -10.11 4.64
CA LEU A 91 -9.19 -10.91 3.43
C LEU A 91 -8.39 -12.22 3.50
N MET A 92 -7.14 -12.17 3.95
CA MET A 92 -6.28 -13.35 4.04
C MET A 92 -6.73 -14.34 5.12
N GLU A 93 -7.26 -13.86 6.25
CA GLU A 93 -7.64 -14.73 7.37
C GLU A 93 -9.07 -15.28 7.26
N THR A 94 -9.97 -14.54 6.62
CA THR A 94 -11.41 -14.86 6.62
C THR A 94 -12.00 -15.01 5.22
N GLY A 95 -11.26 -14.66 4.17
CA GLY A 95 -11.77 -14.59 2.80
C GLY A 95 -12.63 -13.36 2.51
N GLU A 96 -12.86 -12.48 3.49
CA GLU A 96 -13.75 -11.31 3.35
C GLU A 96 -13.16 -10.02 3.92
N ILE A 97 -13.59 -8.88 3.38
CA ILE A 97 -13.35 -7.56 3.98
C ILE A 97 -14.63 -7.12 4.69
N ALA A 98 -14.70 -7.30 6.01
CA ALA A 98 -15.81 -6.81 6.82
C ALA A 98 -16.05 -5.31 6.60
N THR A 99 -17.32 -4.96 6.44
CA THR A 99 -17.80 -3.59 6.29
C THR A 99 -18.87 -3.31 7.33
N SER A 100 -19.12 -2.04 7.62
CA SER A 100 -20.25 -1.63 8.49
C SER A 100 -21.60 -1.68 7.77
N ALA A 101 -21.64 -2.02 6.47
CA ALA A 101 -22.87 -2.12 5.72
C ALA A 101 -23.69 -3.29 6.23
N ASN A 102 -24.94 -3.02 6.60
CA ASN A 102 -25.84 -4.05 7.08
C ASN A 102 -26.39 -4.83 5.88
N ARG A 103 -25.77 -5.96 5.53
CA ARG A 103 -26.24 -6.83 4.45
C ARG A 103 -27.30 -7.75 5.03
N LYS A 104 -28.57 -7.56 4.65
CA LYS A 104 -29.57 -8.63 4.83
C LYS A 104 -29.11 -9.80 3.97
N SER A 105 -28.92 -10.98 4.55
CA SER A 105 -28.77 -12.17 3.73
C SER A 105 -30.09 -12.36 2.99
N ASP A 106 -30.05 -12.48 1.68
CA ASP A 106 -31.23 -12.94 0.93
C ASP A 106 -31.58 -14.32 1.49
N LYS A 107 -32.78 -14.41 2.09
CA LYS A 107 -33.38 -15.66 2.56
C LYS A 107 -34.11 -16.33 1.40
#